data_AF-I4YBH7-F1
#
_entry.id   AF-I4YBH7-F1
#
_cell.length_a   1.000
_cell.length_b   1.000
_cell.length_c   1.000
_cell.angle_alpha   90.00
_cell.angle_beta   90.00
_cell.angle_gamma   90.00
#
_symmetry.space_group_name_H-M   'P 1'
#
loop_
_entity.id
_entity.type
_entity.pdbx_description
1 polymer ?
#
loop_
_entity_poly.entity_id
_entity_poly.type
_entity_poly.pdbx_seq_one_letter_code
_entity_poly.pdbx_strand_id
1 'polypeptide(L)'
;MSDSDLVENTKKLIETSNNRQLYLDTIKQQFNEKLKDDFLNKKVDDSTSFSSNQSIQQLPTDPLSFESELLQSVDYFGKLKFKYVEQQTKENFLKKILSTQPPLITPEDNAILEESNKQDKQLLKQAKEATDKKTQNLEELVQVVAEEHDNYTQELSSANELLSEIQEMQLELAKLRATHPPEQRLTPAVAQEILDDQIIEMQNLSDIKEQQALERSQLTEEIKTLTDQDERLQPELSAAKRMGEDAKRAKEDVEDGIEDLNTWLDAAREVYSNLIGILNVNTPEPATLEIEYDARKDLKGKFLENMHPKCTLFLNFNPQTRRFVGAELRNAPEKVVIDDAIEAAELHGSAPRLIQDLLYRLRTQ
;
A
#
# COMPACT_ATOMS: atom_id res chain seq x y z
N MET A 1 30.91 -6.31 30.02
CA MET A 1 31.80 -5.24 30.49
C MET A 1 31.00 -3.96 30.38
N SER A 2 30.78 -3.29 31.50
CA SER A 2 29.77 -2.24 31.62
C SER A 2 30.27 -0.95 30.99
N ASP A 3 29.42 -0.15 30.35
CA ASP A 3 29.77 1.17 29.78
C ASP A 3 30.44 2.10 30.80
N SER A 4 30.20 1.88 32.09
CA SER A 4 30.88 2.59 33.19
C SER A 4 32.40 2.35 33.21
N ASP A 5 32.87 1.16 32.86
CA ASP A 5 34.29 0.78 32.90
C ASP A 5 35.08 1.42 31.74
N LEU A 6 34.41 1.62 30.59
CA LEU A 6 34.98 2.28 29.41
C LEU A 6 35.11 3.80 29.61
N VAL A 7 34.11 4.41 30.26
CA VAL A 7 34.15 5.85 30.60
C VAL A 7 35.21 6.14 31.65
N GLU A 8 35.44 5.23 32.61
CA GLU A 8 36.47 5.44 33.62
C GLU A 8 37.89 5.27 33.04
N ASN A 9 38.09 4.34 32.11
CA ASN A 9 39.37 4.15 31.44
C ASN A 9 39.73 5.30 30.48
N THR A 10 38.76 5.88 29.78
CA THR A 10 38.99 7.05 28.92
C THR A 10 39.37 8.30 29.73
N LYS A 11 38.74 8.51 30.89
CA LYS A 11 39.12 9.58 31.84
C LYS A 11 40.57 9.43 32.33
N LYS A 12 40.97 8.21 32.73
CA LYS A 12 42.36 7.92 33.14
C LYS A 12 43.35 8.12 32.00
N LEU A 13 42.97 7.82 30.76
CA LEU A 13 43.83 8.03 29.59
C LEU A 13 44.03 9.53 29.28
N ILE A 14 42.98 10.34 29.43
CA ILE A 14 43.04 11.80 29.25
C ILE A 14 43.89 12.44 30.34
N GLU A 15 43.72 12.04 31.60
CA GLU A 15 44.55 12.53 32.72
C GLU A 15 46.03 12.17 32.53
N THR A 16 46.34 10.95 32.11
CA THR A 16 47.73 10.55 31.83
C THR A 16 48.31 11.23 30.59
N SER A 17 47.49 11.62 29.61
CA SER A 17 47.93 12.43 28.47
C SER A 17 48.27 13.86 28.89
N ASN A 18 47.39 14.51 29.67
CA ASN A 18 47.59 15.86 30.17
C ASN A 18 48.81 15.95 31.10
N ASN A 19 48.99 14.97 31.99
CA ASN A 19 50.17 14.91 32.86
C ASN A 19 51.47 14.73 32.08
N ARG A 20 51.46 13.99 30.97
CA ARG A 20 52.64 13.84 30.08
C ARG A 20 52.95 15.13 29.31
N GLN A 21 51.93 15.86 28.86
CA GLN A 21 52.14 17.16 28.23
C GLN A 21 52.74 18.17 29.20
N LEU A 22 52.23 18.24 30.43
CA LEU A 22 52.78 19.11 31.48
C LEU A 22 54.24 18.76 31.80
N TYR A 23 54.56 17.46 31.85
CA TYR A 23 55.92 16.99 32.06
C TYR A 23 56.86 17.36 30.90
N LEU A 24 56.41 17.24 29.65
CA LEU A 24 57.20 17.64 28.48
C LEU A 24 57.45 19.16 28.43
N ASP A 25 56.45 19.97 28.79
CA ASP A 25 56.63 21.42 28.85
C ASP A 25 57.57 21.82 30.00
N THR A 26 57.52 21.11 31.13
CA THR A 26 58.48 21.29 32.22
C THR A 26 59.90 20.96 31.78
N ILE A 27 60.10 19.87 31.03
CA ILE A 27 61.43 19.51 30.48
C ILE A 27 61.92 20.55 29.48
N LYS A 28 61.06 21.04 28.59
CA LYS A 28 61.41 22.11 27.63
C LYS A 28 61.84 23.38 28.37
N GLN A 29 61.14 23.73 29.44
CA GLN A 29 61.46 24.91 30.23
C GLN A 29 62.81 24.75 30.95
N GLN A 30 63.07 23.59 31.55
CA GLN A 30 64.36 23.28 32.18
C GLN A 30 65.52 23.24 31.18
N PHE A 31 65.29 22.74 29.96
CA PHE A 31 66.29 22.74 28.90
C PHE A 31 66.62 24.16 28.42
N ASN A 32 65.60 25.01 28.26
CA ASN A 32 65.78 26.43 27.92
C ASN A 32 66.50 27.22 29.01
N GLU A 33 66.22 26.95 30.29
CA GLU A 33 66.95 27.58 31.40
C GLU A 33 68.41 27.12 31.44
N LYS A 34 68.68 25.81 31.26
CA LYS A 34 70.06 25.31 31.17
C LYS A 34 70.84 25.90 30.01
N LEU A 35 70.21 26.06 28.83
CA LEU A 35 70.83 26.75 27.71
C LEU A 35 71.16 28.20 28.08
N LYS A 36 70.23 28.91 28.73
CA LYS A 36 70.45 30.29 29.13
C LYS A 36 71.59 30.44 30.15
N ASP A 37 71.70 29.52 31.08
CA ASP A 37 72.79 29.49 32.08
C ASP A 37 74.15 29.13 31.47
N ASP A 38 74.20 28.19 30.52
CA ASP A 38 75.44 27.86 29.78
C ASP A 38 75.90 29.04 28.90
N PHE A 39 74.97 29.80 28.32
CA PHE A 39 75.27 31.01 27.56
C PHE A 39 75.73 32.18 28.44
N LEU A 40 75.20 32.30 29.67
CA LEU A 40 75.61 33.36 30.61
C LEU A 40 76.96 33.05 31.26
N ASN A 41 77.22 31.80 31.65
CA ASN A 41 78.52 31.39 32.21
C ASN A 41 79.65 31.48 31.19
N LYS A 42 79.39 31.23 29.90
CA LYS A 42 80.40 31.36 28.84
C LYS A 42 80.77 32.82 28.52
N LYS A 43 79.98 33.79 28.97
CA LYS A 43 80.20 35.23 28.72
C LYS A 43 81.14 35.90 29.75
N VAL A 44 81.46 35.22 30.85
CA VAL A 44 82.25 35.79 31.96
C VAL A 44 83.76 35.57 31.77
N ASP A 45 84.18 34.59 30.96
CA ASP A 45 85.61 34.25 30.77
C ASP A 45 86.32 34.99 29.62
N ASP A 46 85.60 35.76 28.80
CA ASP A 46 86.17 36.35 27.58
C ASP A 46 86.00 37.89 27.57
N SER A 47 86.70 38.56 28.49
CA SER A 47 86.75 40.02 28.58
C SER A 47 88.17 40.57 28.39
N THR A 48 88.79 40.31 27.24
CA THR A 48 89.91 41.14 26.74
C THR A 48 89.89 41.27 25.22
N SER A 49 89.53 42.47 24.77
CA SER A 49 89.91 43.11 23.49
C SER A 49 89.69 42.33 22.19
N PHE A 50 88.65 42.68 21.43
CA PHE A 50 88.76 43.23 20.07
C PHE A 50 87.36 43.63 19.57
N SER A 51 87.18 44.93 19.42
CA SER A 51 85.91 45.57 19.06
C SER A 51 85.66 45.48 17.56
N SER A 52 85.19 44.32 17.06
CA SER A 52 84.63 44.20 15.70
C SER A 52 83.57 43.09 15.52
N ASN A 53 82.93 42.61 16.61
CA ASN A 53 81.95 41.53 16.55
C ASN A 53 80.51 42.05 16.70
N GLN A 54 79.98 42.72 15.69
CA GLN A 54 78.54 43.09 15.65
C GLN A 54 77.68 42.20 14.74
N SER A 55 78.17 41.05 14.28
CA SER A 55 77.42 40.22 13.31
C SER A 55 77.21 38.75 13.70
N ILE A 56 77.61 38.30 14.89
CA ILE A 56 77.47 36.88 15.30
C ILE A 56 76.49 36.71 16.48
N GLN A 57 75.44 37.55 16.57
CA GLN A 57 74.65 37.60 17.80
C GLN A 57 73.13 37.48 17.66
N GLN A 58 72.62 37.03 16.52
CA GLN A 58 71.21 36.64 16.40
C GLN A 58 71.13 35.35 15.60
N LEU A 59 70.68 34.25 16.24
CA LEU A 59 70.19 33.10 15.49
C LEU A 59 68.95 33.58 14.70
N PRO A 60 68.89 33.36 13.39
CA PRO A 60 67.73 33.78 12.62
C PRO A 60 66.48 33.05 13.07
N THR A 61 65.41 33.80 13.27
CA THR A 61 64.07 33.26 13.53
C THR A 61 63.41 32.66 12.28
N ASP A 62 63.99 32.89 11.08
CA ASP A 62 63.43 32.44 9.80
C ASP A 62 64.36 31.47 9.04
N PRO A 63 63.87 30.28 8.66
CA PRO A 63 64.69 29.21 8.06
C PRO A 63 65.23 29.52 6.66
N LEU A 64 64.64 30.48 5.93
CA LEU A 64 65.07 30.86 4.58
C LEU A 64 66.30 31.78 4.56
N SER A 65 66.61 32.45 5.67
CA SER A 65 67.78 33.36 5.78
C SER A 65 69.07 32.64 6.17
N PHE A 66 68.95 31.40 6.66
CA PHE A 66 70.06 30.61 7.19
C PHE A 66 71.12 30.28 6.12
N GLU A 67 70.72 29.99 4.89
CA GLU A 67 71.64 29.61 3.81
C GLU A 67 72.58 30.76 3.41
N SER A 68 72.03 31.98 3.33
CA SER A 68 72.81 33.17 2.97
C SER A 68 73.83 33.54 4.06
N GLU A 69 73.44 33.44 5.33
CA GLU A 69 74.34 33.68 6.47
C GLU A 69 75.39 32.57 6.62
N LEU A 70 75.04 31.31 6.33
CA LEU A 70 76.01 30.20 6.30
C LEU A 70 77.11 30.48 5.27
N LEU A 71 76.74 30.87 4.04
CA LEU A 71 77.69 31.26 3.00
C LEU A 71 78.59 32.42 3.42
N GLN A 72 78.02 33.44 4.06
CA GLN A 72 78.79 34.58 4.58
C GLN A 72 79.78 34.16 5.68
N SER A 73 79.36 33.26 6.58
CA SER A 73 80.23 32.74 7.64
C SER A 73 81.39 31.92 7.06
N VAL A 74 81.14 31.09 6.04
CA VAL A 74 82.16 30.29 5.36
C VAL A 74 83.20 31.20 4.69
N ASP A 75 82.78 32.26 4.01
CA ASP A 75 83.69 33.25 3.41
C ASP A 75 84.50 34.02 4.48
N TYR A 76 83.87 34.40 5.59
CA TYR A 76 84.56 35.03 6.71
C TYR A 76 85.63 34.11 7.34
N PHE A 77 85.29 32.86 7.64
CA PHE A 77 86.24 31.89 8.17
C PHE A 77 87.35 31.57 7.17
N GLY A 78 87.05 31.55 5.87
CA GLY A 78 88.06 31.45 4.81
C GLY A 78 89.08 32.59 4.86
N LYS A 79 88.61 33.84 4.96
CA LYS A 79 89.45 35.03 5.10
C LYS A 79 90.26 35.03 6.40
N LEU A 80 89.66 34.59 7.51
CA LEU A 80 90.32 34.50 8.80
C LEU A 80 91.45 33.45 8.77
N LYS A 81 91.18 32.27 8.19
CA LYS A 81 92.18 31.23 7.98
C LYS A 81 93.35 31.73 7.12
N PHE A 82 93.07 32.45 6.03
CA PHE A 82 94.11 33.01 5.18
C PHE A 82 95.03 33.98 5.95
N LYS A 83 94.44 34.92 6.70
CA LYS A 83 95.21 35.88 7.52
C LYS A 83 96.03 35.18 8.60
N TYR A 84 95.46 34.17 9.25
CA TYR A 84 96.17 33.40 10.28
C TYR A 84 97.37 32.65 9.71
N VAL A 85 97.20 31.95 8.58
CA VAL A 85 98.30 31.23 7.92
C VAL A 85 99.38 32.19 7.44
N GLU A 86 99.00 33.34 6.88
CA GLU A 86 99.95 34.38 6.47
C GLU A 86 100.76 34.90 7.67
N GLN A 87 100.08 35.23 8.78
CA GLN A 87 100.72 35.72 9.99
C GLN A 87 101.66 34.66 10.60
N GLN A 88 101.19 33.42 10.73
CA GLN A 88 101.99 32.30 11.22
C GLN A 88 103.23 32.06 10.35
N THR A 89 103.10 32.23 9.03
CA THR A 89 104.23 32.12 8.09
C THR A 89 105.23 33.25 8.29
N LYS A 90 104.76 34.50 8.43
CA LYS A 90 105.61 35.67 8.72
C LYS A 90 106.35 35.52 10.05
N GLU A 91 105.66 35.08 11.10
CA GLU A 91 106.25 34.83 12.41
C GLU A 91 107.28 33.70 12.37
N ASN A 92 106.96 32.58 11.72
CA ASN A 92 107.91 31.47 11.56
C ASN A 92 109.13 31.87 10.71
N PHE A 93 108.95 32.69 9.68
CA PHE A 93 110.04 33.20 8.86
C PHE A 93 110.96 34.13 9.67
N LEU A 94 110.38 35.10 10.40
CA LEU A 94 111.12 35.98 11.30
C LEU A 94 111.87 35.17 12.37
N LYS A 95 111.20 34.21 13.02
CA LYS A 95 111.81 33.33 14.02
C LYS A 95 112.97 32.53 13.44
N LYS A 96 112.88 32.04 12.20
CA LYS A 96 113.97 31.34 11.52
C LYS A 96 115.17 32.25 11.19
N ILE A 97 114.92 33.47 10.73
CA ILE A 97 115.99 34.46 10.46
C ILE A 97 116.67 34.94 11.73
N LEU A 98 115.89 35.18 12.79
CA LEU A 98 116.38 35.66 14.09
C LEU A 98 116.99 34.54 14.94
N SER A 99 116.82 33.26 14.57
CA SER A 99 117.50 32.15 15.24
C SER A 99 118.98 32.13 14.87
N THR A 100 119.85 31.92 15.87
CA THR A 100 121.31 31.99 15.74
C THR A 100 121.94 30.89 14.86
N GLN A 101 121.16 29.87 14.49
CA GLN A 101 121.58 28.79 13.61
C GLN A 101 120.45 28.50 12.61
N PRO A 102 120.45 29.14 11.43
CA PRO A 102 119.46 28.87 10.41
C PRO A 102 119.51 27.38 10.07
N PRO A 103 118.37 26.67 10.01
CA PRO A 103 118.36 25.30 9.55
C PRO A 103 118.90 25.28 8.11
N LEU A 104 120.04 24.62 7.91
CA LEU A 104 120.57 24.31 6.59
C LEU A 104 119.59 23.31 5.96
N ILE A 105 118.75 23.77 5.04
CA ILE A 105 117.88 22.88 4.26
C ILE A 105 118.80 22.05 3.38
N THR A 106 119.02 20.80 3.78
CA THR A 106 119.85 19.87 3.00
C THR A 106 119.00 19.24 1.89
N PRO A 107 119.60 18.80 0.78
CA PRO A 107 118.87 18.06 -0.25
C PRO A 107 118.23 16.76 0.29
N GLU A 108 118.75 16.20 1.38
CA GLU A 108 118.21 15.03 2.06
C GLU A 108 116.89 15.34 2.80
N ASP A 109 116.80 16.48 3.49
CA ASP A 109 115.55 16.95 4.11
C ASP A 109 114.44 17.16 3.08
N ASN A 110 114.79 17.70 1.90
CA ASN A 110 113.85 17.87 0.80
C ASN A 110 113.37 16.52 0.25
N ALA A 111 114.24 15.52 0.15
CA ALA A 111 113.86 14.18 -0.31
C ALA A 111 112.89 13.49 0.67
N ILE A 112 113.14 13.62 1.98
CA ILE A 112 112.25 13.08 3.03
C ILE A 112 110.88 13.77 2.99
N LEU A 113 110.85 15.11 2.83
CA LEU A 113 109.61 15.86 2.70
C LEU A 113 108.86 15.52 1.40
N GLU A 114 109.55 15.29 0.29
CA GLU A 114 108.92 14.85 -0.95
C GLU A 114 108.29 13.46 -0.82
N GLU A 115 108.94 12.55 -0.09
CA GLU A 115 108.39 11.22 0.17
C GLU A 115 107.15 11.29 1.09
N SER A 116 107.22 12.04 2.19
CA SER A 116 106.06 12.29 3.07
C SER A 116 104.91 12.93 2.30
N ASN A 117 105.18 13.96 1.51
CA ASN A 117 104.15 14.63 0.71
C ASN A 117 103.53 13.69 -0.34
N LYS A 118 104.30 12.75 -0.92
CA LYS A 118 103.76 11.73 -1.83
C LYS A 118 102.84 10.77 -1.10
N GLN A 119 103.22 10.31 0.09
CA GLN A 119 102.38 9.43 0.92
C GLN A 119 101.09 10.15 1.35
N ASP A 120 101.20 11.37 1.87
CA ASP A 120 100.05 12.18 2.28
C ASP A 120 99.12 12.48 1.10
N LYS A 121 99.68 12.75 -0.09
CA LYS A 121 98.88 12.96 -1.31
C LYS A 121 98.16 11.70 -1.76
N GLN A 122 98.77 10.53 -1.59
CA GLN A 122 98.11 9.25 -1.89
C GLN A 122 96.96 8.99 -0.90
N LEU A 123 97.19 9.19 0.40
CA LEU A 123 96.15 9.06 1.43
C LEU A 123 95.00 10.04 1.20
N LEU A 124 95.30 11.30 0.87
CA LEU A 124 94.30 12.30 0.56
C LEU A 124 93.48 11.92 -0.68
N LYS A 125 94.13 11.39 -1.73
CA LYS A 125 93.43 10.93 -2.93
C LYS A 125 92.48 9.78 -2.61
N GLN A 126 92.92 8.80 -1.82
CA GLN A 126 92.07 7.69 -1.39
C GLN A 126 90.90 8.16 -0.54
N ALA A 127 91.14 9.08 0.41
CA ALA A 127 90.09 9.66 1.24
C ALA A 127 89.07 10.46 0.41
N LYS A 128 89.54 11.20 -0.60
CA LYS A 128 88.67 11.94 -1.53
C LYS A 128 87.81 10.97 -2.34
N GLU A 129 88.40 9.96 -2.97
CA GLU A 129 87.65 8.94 -3.72
C GLU A 129 86.64 8.18 -2.84
N ALA A 130 87.01 7.89 -1.58
CA ALA A 130 86.09 7.26 -0.64
C ALA A 130 84.93 8.18 -0.22
N THR A 131 85.18 9.48 -0.10
CA THR A 131 84.17 10.48 0.21
C THR A 131 83.23 10.67 -0.98
N ASP A 132 83.78 10.83 -2.19
CA ASP A 132 83.01 10.99 -3.42
C ASP A 132 82.08 9.77 -3.67
N LYS A 133 82.55 8.56 -3.38
CA LYS A 133 81.71 7.35 -3.44
C LYS A 133 80.58 7.37 -2.41
N LYS A 134 80.86 7.82 -1.18
CA LYS A 134 79.84 7.91 -0.15
C LYS A 134 78.81 8.98 -0.47
N THR A 135 79.21 10.12 -1.05
CA THR A 135 78.26 11.16 -1.46
C THR A 135 77.38 10.67 -2.61
N GLN A 136 77.93 9.97 -3.60
CA GLN A 136 77.14 9.34 -4.67
C GLN A 136 76.12 8.34 -4.11
N ASN A 137 76.55 7.43 -3.23
CA ASN A 137 75.63 6.48 -2.60
C ASN A 137 74.53 7.19 -1.76
N LEU A 138 74.87 8.32 -1.14
CA LEU A 138 73.91 9.10 -0.37
C LEU A 138 72.90 9.79 -1.30
N GLU A 139 73.34 10.35 -2.42
CA GLU A 139 72.47 10.93 -3.45
C GLU A 139 71.50 9.89 -4.01
N GLU A 140 71.98 8.68 -4.33
CA GLU A 140 71.13 7.57 -4.78
C GLU A 140 70.12 7.18 -3.69
N LEU A 141 70.55 7.06 -2.44
CA LEU A 141 69.66 6.71 -1.32
C LEU A 141 68.61 7.79 -1.07
N VAL A 142 68.98 9.07 -1.17
CA VAL A 142 68.04 10.20 -1.02
C VAL A 142 66.98 10.13 -2.10
N GLN A 143 67.35 9.81 -3.35
CA GLN A 143 66.38 9.68 -4.42
C GLN A 143 65.40 8.52 -4.15
N VAL A 144 65.90 7.35 -3.75
CA VAL A 144 65.04 6.19 -3.42
C VAL A 144 64.10 6.53 -2.27
N VAL A 145 64.61 7.15 -1.20
CA VAL A 145 63.79 7.53 -0.04
C VAL A 145 62.74 8.58 -0.40
N ALA A 146 63.06 9.52 -1.29
CA ALA A 146 62.09 10.50 -1.77
C ALA A 146 60.97 9.83 -2.58
N GLU A 147 61.31 8.93 -3.50
CA GLU A 147 60.34 8.16 -4.28
C GLU A 147 59.46 7.27 -3.40
N GLU A 148 60.05 6.57 -2.41
CA GLU A 148 59.29 5.78 -1.44
C GLU A 148 58.36 6.65 -0.60
N HIS A 149 58.83 7.79 -0.11
CA HIS A 149 58.01 8.72 0.66
C HIS A 149 56.82 9.24 -0.15
N ASP A 150 57.03 9.59 -1.42
CA ASP A 150 55.95 10.02 -2.30
C ASP A 150 54.93 8.90 -2.54
N ASN A 151 55.37 7.66 -2.70
CA ASN A 151 54.45 6.51 -2.80
C ASN A 151 53.66 6.30 -1.49
N TYR A 152 54.33 6.32 -0.33
CA TYR A 152 53.68 6.17 0.96
C TYR A 152 52.66 7.28 1.23
N THR A 153 52.95 8.52 0.84
CA THR A 153 52.00 9.63 1.01
C THR A 153 50.78 9.50 0.12
N GLN A 154 50.92 8.97 -1.11
CA GLN A 154 49.78 8.64 -1.99
C GLN A 154 48.93 7.48 -1.44
N GLU A 155 49.58 6.43 -0.93
CA GLU A 155 48.87 5.32 -0.29
C GLU A 155 48.11 5.81 0.96
N LEU A 156 48.75 6.67 1.76
CA LEU A 156 48.12 7.28 2.94
C LEU A 156 46.92 8.15 2.55
N SER A 157 47.01 8.95 1.49
CA SER A 157 45.88 9.77 1.03
C SER A 157 44.72 8.89 0.58
N SER A 158 45.00 7.84 -0.19
CA SER A 158 43.97 6.88 -0.62
C SER A 158 43.34 6.14 0.56
N ALA A 159 44.14 5.73 1.55
CA ALA A 159 43.62 5.11 2.77
C ALA A 159 42.71 6.07 3.57
N ASN A 160 43.06 7.36 3.64
CA ASN A 160 42.23 8.37 4.29
C ASN A 160 40.91 8.61 3.55
N GLU A 161 40.93 8.63 2.22
CA GLU A 161 39.71 8.72 1.39
C GLU A 161 38.79 7.53 1.64
N LEU A 162 39.33 6.31 1.62
CA LEU A 162 38.56 5.10 1.93
C LEU A 162 38.00 5.10 3.35
N LEU A 163 38.77 5.60 4.34
CA LEU A 163 38.26 5.74 5.71
C LEU A 163 37.10 6.75 5.78
N SER A 164 37.18 7.85 5.04
CA SER A 164 36.07 8.81 4.94
C SER A 164 34.83 8.18 4.31
N GLU A 165 34.99 7.42 3.24
CA GLU A 165 33.88 6.71 2.56
C GLU A 165 33.25 5.67 3.48
N ILE A 166 34.05 4.91 4.24
CA ILE A 166 33.54 3.96 5.23
C ILE A 166 32.73 4.67 6.31
N GLN A 167 33.20 5.82 6.81
CA GLN A 167 32.45 6.61 7.80
C GLN A 167 31.14 7.13 7.23
N GLU A 168 31.14 7.60 5.98
CA GLU A 168 29.92 8.03 5.29
C GLU A 168 28.93 6.86 5.13
N MET A 169 29.38 5.70 4.63
CA MET A 169 28.56 4.49 4.53
C MET A 169 28.01 4.05 5.89
N GLN A 170 28.82 4.12 6.96
CA GLN A 170 28.35 3.79 8.32
C GLN A 170 27.28 4.77 8.80
N LEU A 171 27.42 6.06 8.49
CA LEU A 171 26.46 7.10 8.82
C LEU A 171 25.16 6.88 8.02
N GLU A 172 25.25 6.58 6.73
CA GLU A 172 24.10 6.20 5.91
C GLU A 172 23.40 4.96 6.45
N LEU A 173 24.16 3.93 6.80
CA LEU A 173 23.61 2.70 7.38
C LEU A 173 22.93 3.01 8.72
N ALA A 174 23.51 3.87 9.56
CA ALA A 174 22.88 4.34 10.78
C ALA A 174 21.58 5.12 10.52
N LYS A 175 21.56 5.99 9.50
CA LYS A 175 20.35 6.69 9.04
C LYS A 175 19.28 5.70 8.57
N LEU A 176 19.62 4.75 7.69
CA LEU A 176 18.70 3.70 7.24
C LEU A 176 18.17 2.88 8.42
N ARG A 177 19.03 2.57 9.40
CA ARG A 177 18.61 1.87 10.61
C ARG A 177 17.67 2.71 11.48
N ALA A 178 17.84 4.02 11.52
CA ALA A 178 16.96 4.92 12.25
C ALA A 178 15.61 5.11 11.52
N THR A 179 15.61 5.24 10.19
CA THR A 179 14.38 5.38 9.37
C THR A 179 13.57 4.10 9.30
N HIS A 180 14.23 2.94 9.34
CA HIS A 180 13.60 1.63 9.32
C HIS A 180 13.91 0.90 10.64
N PRO A 181 13.05 1.02 11.66
CA PRO A 181 13.16 0.24 12.89
C PRO A 181 13.17 -1.26 12.59
N PRO A 182 13.80 -2.10 13.45
CA PRO A 182 13.93 -3.53 13.24
C PRO A 182 12.60 -4.27 13.02
N GLU A 183 11.49 -3.74 13.54
CA GLU A 183 10.14 -4.29 13.32
C GLU A 183 9.66 -4.17 11.87
N GLN A 184 10.17 -3.19 11.10
CA GLN A 184 9.86 -3.02 9.67
C GLN A 184 10.94 -3.62 8.76
N ARG A 185 12.02 -4.18 9.33
CA ARG A 185 13.10 -4.77 8.55
C ARG A 185 12.74 -6.21 8.20
N LEU A 186 12.48 -6.44 6.93
CA LEU A 186 12.43 -7.79 6.38
C LEU A 186 13.87 -8.34 6.36
N THR A 187 14.24 -9.11 7.39
CA THR A 187 15.49 -9.87 7.32
C THR A 187 15.34 -10.97 6.27
N PRO A 188 16.43 -11.41 5.62
CA PRO A 188 16.34 -12.47 4.60
C PRO A 188 15.70 -13.76 5.13
N ALA A 189 15.90 -14.07 6.41
CA ALA A 189 15.28 -15.22 7.07
C ALA A 189 13.75 -15.05 7.20
N VAL A 190 13.30 -13.88 7.66
CA VAL A 190 11.86 -13.56 7.77
C VAL A 190 11.21 -13.47 6.39
N ALA A 191 11.92 -12.94 5.39
CA ALA A 191 11.45 -12.91 4.01
C ALA A 191 11.23 -14.33 3.46
N GLN A 192 12.14 -15.25 3.76
CA GLN A 192 12.02 -16.65 3.35
C GLN A 192 10.84 -17.34 4.04
N GLU A 193 10.66 -17.12 5.34
CA GLU A 193 9.52 -17.67 6.10
C GLU A 193 8.18 -17.17 5.53
N ILE A 194 8.05 -15.87 5.25
CA ILE A 194 6.84 -15.31 4.62
C ILE A 194 6.63 -15.89 3.22
N LEU A 195 7.70 -16.09 2.46
CA LEU A 195 7.62 -16.68 1.13
C LEU A 195 7.17 -18.14 1.20
N ASP A 196 7.67 -18.92 2.15
CA ASP A 196 7.26 -20.30 2.38
C ASP A 196 5.77 -20.36 2.81
N ASP A 197 5.32 -19.47 3.69
CA ASP A 197 3.91 -19.32 4.08
C ASP A 197 3.02 -18.97 2.87
N GLN A 198 3.48 -18.04 2.02
CA GLN A 198 2.77 -17.66 0.79
C GLN A 198 2.71 -18.81 -0.22
N ILE A 199 3.76 -19.63 -0.33
CA ILE A 199 3.74 -20.82 -1.17
C ILE A 199 2.68 -21.80 -0.67
N ILE A 200 2.61 -22.03 0.64
CA ILE A 200 1.60 -22.90 1.26
C ILE A 200 0.19 -22.35 1.00
N GLU A 201 -0.02 -21.04 1.17
CA GLU A 201 -1.31 -20.40 0.89
C GLU A 201 -1.69 -20.54 -0.60
N MET A 202 -0.76 -20.31 -1.52
CA MET A 202 -1.01 -20.49 -2.95
C MET A 202 -1.32 -21.93 -3.33
N GLN A 203 -0.65 -22.90 -2.71
CA GLN A 203 -0.96 -24.33 -2.90
C GLN A 203 -2.38 -24.63 -2.43
N ASN A 204 -2.74 -24.22 -1.21
CA ASN A 204 -4.10 -24.40 -0.69
C ASN A 204 -5.17 -23.75 -1.57
N LEU A 205 -4.93 -22.52 -2.05
CA LEU A 205 -5.86 -21.84 -2.96
C LEU A 205 -5.94 -22.54 -4.33
N SER A 206 -4.83 -23.09 -4.83
CA SER A 206 -4.81 -23.86 -6.07
C SER A 206 -5.65 -25.14 -5.92
N ASP A 207 -5.48 -25.87 -4.82
CA ASP A 207 -6.22 -27.10 -4.52
C ASP A 207 -7.72 -26.83 -4.39
N ILE A 208 -8.11 -25.77 -3.66
CA ILE A 208 -9.52 -25.34 -3.56
C ILE A 208 -10.08 -24.98 -4.93
N LYS A 209 -9.30 -24.29 -5.77
CA LYS A 209 -9.73 -23.92 -7.12
C LYS A 209 -9.92 -25.14 -8.02
N GLU A 210 -9.04 -26.13 -7.91
CA GLU A 210 -9.17 -27.41 -8.62
C GLU A 210 -10.40 -28.17 -8.16
N GLN A 211 -10.64 -28.28 -6.85
CA GLN A 211 -11.85 -28.89 -6.30
C GLN A 211 -13.12 -28.19 -6.81
N GLN A 212 -13.17 -26.86 -6.76
CA GLN A 212 -14.31 -26.10 -7.29
C GLN A 212 -14.47 -26.26 -8.81
N ALA A 213 -13.38 -26.45 -9.55
CA ALA A 213 -13.45 -26.72 -10.99
C ALA A 213 -14.09 -28.10 -11.24
N LEU A 214 -13.72 -29.10 -10.45
CA LEU A 214 -14.33 -30.43 -10.49
C LEU A 214 -15.83 -30.38 -10.16
N GLU A 215 -16.20 -29.71 -9.06
CA GLU A 215 -17.60 -29.53 -8.65
C GLU A 215 -18.42 -28.79 -9.73
N ARG A 216 -17.85 -27.73 -10.32
CA ARG A 216 -18.49 -27.03 -11.46
C ARG A 216 -18.66 -27.93 -12.66
N SER A 217 -17.68 -28.79 -12.97
CA SER A 217 -17.79 -29.76 -14.06
C SER A 217 -18.93 -30.74 -13.81
N GLN A 218 -19.02 -31.29 -12.59
CA GLN A 218 -20.08 -32.22 -12.19
C GLN A 218 -21.46 -31.56 -12.24
N LEU A 219 -21.62 -30.35 -11.69
CA LEU A 219 -22.87 -29.60 -11.77
C LEU A 219 -23.24 -29.25 -13.21
N THR A 220 -22.26 -28.95 -14.06
CA THR A 220 -22.51 -28.69 -15.48
C THR A 220 -22.98 -29.96 -16.19
N GLU A 221 -22.43 -31.12 -15.87
CA GLU A 221 -22.92 -32.41 -16.37
C GLU A 221 -24.34 -32.71 -15.86
N GLU A 222 -24.62 -32.49 -14.57
CA GLU A 222 -25.95 -32.67 -14.00
C GLU A 222 -26.97 -31.74 -14.67
N ILE A 223 -26.66 -30.45 -14.82
CA ILE A 223 -27.49 -29.48 -15.55
C ILE A 223 -27.75 -29.98 -16.97
N LYS A 224 -26.73 -30.45 -17.69
CA LYS A 224 -26.92 -31.01 -19.05
C LYS A 224 -27.90 -32.19 -19.03
N THR A 225 -27.76 -33.11 -18.09
CA THR A 225 -28.69 -34.26 -18.00
C THR A 225 -30.11 -33.82 -17.66
N LEU A 226 -30.28 -32.80 -16.80
CA LEU A 226 -31.58 -32.25 -16.45
C LEU A 226 -32.19 -31.46 -17.62
N THR A 227 -31.39 -30.70 -18.38
CA THR A 227 -31.86 -30.01 -19.58
C THR A 227 -32.28 -31.01 -20.66
N ASP A 228 -31.51 -32.09 -20.86
CA ASP A 228 -31.88 -33.16 -21.81
C ASP A 228 -33.18 -33.86 -21.38
N GLN A 229 -33.39 -34.05 -20.08
CA GLN A 229 -34.65 -34.59 -19.54
C GLN A 229 -35.82 -33.62 -19.73
N ASP A 230 -35.62 -32.32 -19.47
CA ASP A 230 -36.65 -31.31 -19.70
C ASP A 230 -37.00 -31.23 -21.18
N GLU A 231 -36.02 -31.13 -22.09
CA GLU A 231 -36.23 -31.14 -23.54
C GLU A 231 -37.00 -32.40 -24.00
N ARG A 232 -36.78 -33.55 -23.38
CA ARG A 232 -37.55 -34.78 -23.65
C ARG A 232 -38.99 -34.71 -23.13
N LEU A 233 -39.23 -34.05 -21.99
CA LEU A 233 -40.56 -33.92 -21.39
C LEU A 233 -41.39 -32.75 -21.97
N GLN A 234 -40.76 -31.72 -22.53
CA GLN A 234 -41.42 -30.60 -23.23
C GLN A 234 -42.42 -31.05 -24.33
N PRO A 235 -42.11 -32.00 -25.23
CA PRO A 235 -43.09 -32.49 -26.20
C PRO A 235 -44.26 -33.24 -25.53
N GLU A 236 -44.02 -33.99 -24.46
CA GLU A 236 -45.08 -34.68 -23.71
C GLU A 236 -46.00 -33.68 -23.00
N LEU A 237 -45.44 -32.67 -22.34
CA LEU A 237 -46.20 -31.62 -21.67
C LEU A 237 -46.98 -30.75 -22.67
N SER A 238 -46.38 -30.38 -23.80
CA SER A 238 -47.09 -29.63 -24.85
C SER A 238 -48.19 -30.45 -25.52
N ALA A 239 -48.00 -31.76 -25.72
CA ALA A 239 -49.05 -32.66 -26.18
C ALA A 239 -50.20 -32.78 -25.16
N ALA A 240 -49.88 -32.97 -23.88
CA ALA A 240 -50.87 -33.01 -22.80
C ALA A 240 -51.63 -31.68 -22.66
N LYS A 241 -50.93 -30.54 -22.79
CA LYS A 241 -51.54 -29.21 -22.77
C LYS A 241 -52.50 -29.01 -23.94
N ARG A 242 -52.13 -29.42 -25.16
CA ARG A 242 -53.04 -29.38 -26.31
C ARG A 242 -54.28 -30.24 -26.09
N MET A 243 -54.11 -31.46 -25.55
CA MET A 243 -55.25 -32.31 -25.18
C MET A 243 -56.17 -31.65 -24.14
N GLY A 244 -55.60 -30.96 -23.15
CA GLY A 244 -56.35 -30.20 -22.15
C GLY A 244 -57.09 -28.99 -22.73
N GLU A 245 -56.45 -28.23 -23.62
CA GLU A 245 -57.05 -27.09 -24.31
C GLU A 245 -58.18 -27.53 -25.25
N ASP A 246 -58.00 -28.62 -25.99
CA ASP A 246 -59.05 -29.18 -26.86
C ASP A 246 -60.24 -29.70 -26.03
N ALA A 247 -59.99 -30.34 -24.88
CA ALA A 247 -61.04 -30.73 -23.95
C ALA A 247 -61.76 -29.54 -23.31
N LYS A 248 -61.06 -28.42 -23.10
CA LYS A 248 -61.67 -27.18 -22.59
C LYS A 248 -62.57 -26.53 -23.65
N ARG A 249 -62.10 -26.41 -24.90
CA ARG A 249 -62.92 -25.90 -26.01
C ARG A 249 -64.17 -26.75 -26.23
N ALA A 250 -64.05 -28.08 -26.17
CA ALA A 250 -65.20 -28.97 -26.28
C ALA A 250 -66.21 -28.82 -25.13
N LYS A 251 -65.79 -28.34 -23.94
CA LYS A 251 -66.70 -27.99 -22.85
C LYS A 251 -67.33 -26.61 -23.05
N GLU A 252 -66.54 -25.62 -23.45
CA GLU A 252 -67.01 -24.25 -23.70
C GLU A 252 -68.06 -24.22 -24.82
N ASP A 253 -67.88 -24.97 -25.92
CA ASP A 253 -68.89 -25.10 -26.98
C ASP A 253 -70.22 -25.72 -26.50
N VAL A 254 -70.19 -26.58 -25.48
CA VAL A 254 -71.40 -27.18 -24.88
C VAL A 254 -72.06 -26.21 -23.90
N GLU A 255 -71.28 -25.40 -23.20
CA GLU A 255 -71.75 -24.43 -22.21
C GLU A 255 -72.40 -23.21 -22.89
N ASP A 256 -71.82 -22.68 -23.97
CA ASP A 256 -72.37 -21.58 -24.78
C ASP A 256 -73.76 -21.93 -25.34
N GLY A 257 -73.97 -23.18 -25.81
CA GLY A 257 -75.28 -23.63 -26.31
C GLY A 257 -76.36 -23.72 -25.23
N ILE A 258 -75.97 -23.90 -23.96
CA ILE A 258 -76.89 -23.93 -22.81
C ILE A 258 -77.24 -22.49 -22.38
N GLU A 259 -76.28 -21.58 -22.39
CA GLU A 259 -76.51 -20.17 -22.08
C GLU A 259 -77.43 -19.48 -23.11
N ASP A 260 -77.23 -19.76 -24.40
CA ASP A 260 -78.10 -19.28 -25.48
C ASP A 260 -79.54 -19.80 -25.34
N LEU A 261 -79.71 -21.05 -24.89
CA LEU A 261 -81.04 -21.61 -24.67
C LEU A 261 -81.73 -20.99 -23.45
N ASN A 262 -81.00 -20.77 -22.36
CA ASN A 262 -81.54 -20.13 -21.15
C ASN A 262 -81.93 -18.68 -21.41
N THR A 263 -81.11 -17.90 -22.11
CA THR A 263 -81.43 -16.51 -22.48
C THR A 263 -82.66 -16.43 -23.38
N TRP A 264 -82.82 -17.37 -24.32
CA TRP A 264 -84.05 -17.47 -25.12
C TRP A 264 -85.28 -17.83 -24.29
N LEU A 265 -85.16 -18.78 -23.36
CA LEU A 265 -86.26 -19.17 -22.47
C LEU A 265 -86.68 -18.03 -21.54
N ASP A 266 -85.73 -17.25 -21.03
CA ASP A 266 -86.01 -16.06 -20.21
C ASP A 266 -86.68 -14.95 -21.01
N ALA A 267 -86.19 -14.67 -22.24
CA ALA A 267 -86.83 -13.73 -23.15
C ALA A 267 -88.26 -14.16 -23.52
N ALA A 268 -88.47 -15.45 -23.78
CA ALA A 268 -89.80 -16.00 -24.05
C ALA A 268 -90.72 -15.84 -22.83
N ARG A 269 -90.22 -16.12 -21.62
CA ARG A 269 -90.95 -15.94 -20.37
C ARG A 269 -91.39 -14.49 -20.17
N GLU A 270 -90.52 -13.52 -20.45
CA GLU A 270 -90.83 -12.10 -20.32
C GLU A 270 -91.98 -11.67 -21.26
N VAL A 271 -91.96 -12.14 -22.52
CA VAL A 271 -93.04 -11.88 -23.49
C VAL A 271 -94.37 -12.47 -23.01
N TYR A 272 -94.37 -13.72 -22.53
CA TYR A 272 -95.59 -14.36 -22.01
C TYR A 272 -96.12 -13.67 -20.73
N SER A 273 -95.23 -13.25 -19.82
CA SER A 273 -95.62 -12.50 -18.62
C SER A 273 -96.27 -11.17 -18.98
N ASN A 274 -95.70 -10.45 -19.95
CA ASN A 274 -96.22 -9.17 -20.43
C ASN A 274 -97.59 -9.29 -21.12
N LEU A 275 -97.82 -10.37 -21.87
CA LEU A 275 -99.09 -10.65 -22.57
C LEU A 275 -100.22 -11.02 -21.60
N ILE A 276 -99.90 -11.81 -20.56
CA ILE A 276 -100.88 -12.27 -19.58
C ILE A 276 -101.11 -11.18 -18.49
N GLY A 277 -100.21 -10.20 -18.38
CA GLY A 277 -100.34 -9.09 -17.41
C GLY A 277 -99.91 -9.49 -16.00
N ILE A 278 -99.06 -10.52 -15.89
CA ILE A 278 -98.45 -10.96 -14.64
C ILE A 278 -97.26 -10.04 -14.36
N LEU A 279 -97.32 -9.29 -13.26
CA LEU A 279 -96.27 -8.39 -12.83
C LEU A 279 -95.20 -9.13 -12.02
N ASN A 280 -95.65 -10.00 -11.12
CA ASN A 280 -94.77 -10.78 -10.27
C ASN A 280 -95.44 -12.09 -9.87
N VAL A 281 -94.62 -13.14 -9.77
CA VAL A 281 -95.02 -14.43 -9.20
C VAL A 281 -94.11 -14.65 -8.01
N ASN A 282 -94.68 -14.50 -6.82
CA ASN A 282 -93.97 -14.66 -5.57
C ASN A 282 -94.40 -15.97 -4.88
N THR A 283 -93.46 -16.64 -4.24
CA THR A 283 -93.74 -17.81 -3.39
C THR A 283 -93.23 -17.50 -1.99
N PRO A 284 -93.98 -16.70 -1.20
CA PRO A 284 -93.54 -16.31 0.13
C PRO A 284 -93.48 -17.51 1.10
N GLU A 285 -94.31 -18.53 0.89
CA GLU A 285 -94.28 -19.79 1.65
C GLU A 285 -94.27 -21.00 0.70
N PRO A 286 -93.72 -22.17 1.10
CA PRO A 286 -93.56 -23.34 0.23
C PRO A 286 -94.89 -23.96 -0.26
N ALA A 287 -96.02 -23.48 0.25
CA ALA A 287 -97.37 -23.96 -0.07
C ALA A 287 -98.30 -22.84 -0.56
N THR A 288 -97.81 -21.61 -0.75
CA THR A 288 -98.60 -20.49 -1.25
C THR A 288 -97.95 -19.86 -2.49
N LEU A 289 -98.76 -19.60 -3.50
CA LEU A 289 -98.35 -18.90 -4.71
C LEU A 289 -99.11 -17.58 -4.77
N GLU A 290 -98.38 -16.48 -4.69
CA GLU A 290 -98.90 -15.13 -4.79
C GLU A 290 -98.64 -14.63 -6.21
N ILE A 291 -99.69 -14.37 -6.98
CA ILE A 291 -99.58 -13.84 -8.33
C ILE A 291 -100.17 -12.43 -8.35
N GLU A 292 -99.32 -11.45 -8.64
CA GLU A 292 -99.73 -10.07 -8.85
C GLU A 292 -100.12 -9.86 -10.31
N TYR A 293 -101.37 -9.48 -10.54
CA TYR A 293 -101.90 -9.18 -11.85
C TYR A 293 -102.18 -7.69 -12.01
N ASP A 294 -101.83 -7.14 -13.16
CA ASP A 294 -102.31 -5.83 -13.58
C ASP A 294 -103.58 -5.96 -14.43
N ALA A 295 -104.73 -5.72 -13.83
CA ALA A 295 -106.03 -5.79 -14.49
C ALA A 295 -106.30 -4.59 -15.44
N ARG A 296 -105.36 -3.65 -15.60
CA ARG A 296 -105.53 -2.43 -16.44
C ARG A 296 -105.32 -2.66 -17.95
N LYS A 297 -105.01 -3.88 -18.39
CA LYS A 297 -104.74 -4.21 -19.80
C LYS A 297 -105.93 -4.95 -20.42
N ASP A 298 -106.60 -4.31 -21.37
CA ASP A 298 -107.60 -4.93 -22.28
C ASP A 298 -106.92 -5.91 -23.26
N LEU A 299 -107.67 -6.82 -23.92
CA LEU A 299 -107.20 -7.79 -24.93
C LEU A 299 -106.46 -7.15 -26.13
N LYS A 300 -106.48 -5.82 -26.25
CA LYS A 300 -105.75 -5.04 -27.26
C LYS A 300 -104.53 -4.29 -26.71
N GLY A 301 -104.13 -4.52 -25.45
CA GLY A 301 -102.91 -3.99 -24.84
C GLY A 301 -102.92 -2.48 -24.54
N LYS A 302 -104.09 -1.83 -24.51
CA LYS A 302 -104.22 -0.41 -24.13
C LYS A 302 -104.52 -0.28 -22.65
N PHE A 303 -103.85 0.67 -21.99
CA PHE A 303 -104.11 1.06 -20.61
C PHE A 303 -105.34 1.97 -20.57
N LEU A 304 -106.37 1.60 -19.81
CA LEU A 304 -107.52 2.45 -19.54
C LEU A 304 -107.32 3.11 -18.16
N GLU A 305 -107.11 4.44 -18.16
CA GLU A 305 -106.73 5.21 -16.96
C GLU A 305 -107.79 5.30 -15.86
N ASN A 306 -109.02 4.84 -16.09
CA ASN A 306 -110.16 5.14 -15.21
C ASN A 306 -110.86 3.94 -14.52
N MET A 307 -110.32 2.71 -14.54
CA MET A 307 -110.82 1.63 -13.66
C MET A 307 -109.77 0.56 -13.28
N HIS A 308 -109.84 0.16 -12.01
CA HIS A 308 -109.27 -1.02 -11.30
C HIS A 308 -107.83 -0.98 -10.72
N PRO A 309 -107.64 -1.35 -9.42
CA PRO A 309 -106.33 -1.49 -8.77
C PRO A 309 -105.63 -2.83 -9.08
N LYS A 310 -104.34 -2.91 -8.73
CA LYS A 310 -103.54 -4.16 -8.77
C LYS A 310 -104.26 -5.27 -7.99
N CYS A 311 -104.47 -6.41 -8.63
CA CYS A 311 -105.15 -7.56 -8.03
C CYS A 311 -104.10 -8.60 -7.64
N THR A 312 -104.18 -9.12 -6.42
CA THR A 312 -103.25 -10.15 -5.93
C THR A 312 -104.02 -11.43 -5.67
N LEU A 313 -103.69 -12.48 -6.42
CA LEU A 313 -104.26 -13.81 -6.28
C LEU A 313 -103.36 -14.65 -5.39
N PHE A 314 -103.87 -15.07 -4.25
CA PHE A 314 -103.23 -16.05 -3.38
C PHE A 314 -103.80 -17.43 -3.71
N LEU A 315 -102.95 -18.34 -4.16
CA LEU A 315 -103.30 -19.74 -4.39
C LEU A 315 -102.68 -20.55 -3.26
N ASN A 316 -103.54 -21.24 -2.51
CA ASN A 316 -103.12 -22.10 -1.41
C ASN A 316 -103.08 -23.55 -1.89
N PHE A 317 -101.95 -24.21 -1.67
CA PHE A 317 -101.74 -25.61 -2.00
C PHE A 317 -101.53 -26.41 -0.72
N ASN A 318 -101.91 -27.68 -0.74
CA ASN A 318 -101.63 -28.58 0.38
C ASN A 318 -100.14 -28.94 0.35
N PRO A 319 -99.37 -28.74 1.45
CA PRO A 319 -97.93 -28.98 1.47
C PRO A 319 -97.53 -30.45 1.24
N GLN A 320 -98.40 -31.41 1.54
CA GLN A 320 -98.10 -32.84 1.39
C GLN A 320 -98.53 -33.42 0.05
N THR A 321 -99.68 -32.99 -0.48
CA THR A 321 -100.24 -33.54 -1.72
C THR A 321 -99.99 -32.66 -2.93
N ARG A 322 -99.50 -31.42 -2.73
CA ARG A 322 -99.29 -30.37 -3.75
C ARG A 322 -100.54 -30.08 -4.60
N ARG A 323 -101.72 -30.48 -4.12
CA ARG A 323 -102.99 -30.20 -4.78
C ARG A 323 -103.50 -28.83 -4.36
N PHE A 324 -104.17 -28.17 -5.29
CA PHE A 324 -104.83 -26.89 -5.06
C PHE A 324 -105.93 -27.06 -4.00
N VAL A 325 -105.92 -26.19 -2.98
CA VAL A 325 -106.84 -26.25 -1.83
C VAL A 325 -107.86 -25.12 -1.87
N GLY A 326 -107.44 -23.93 -2.31
CA GLY A 326 -108.32 -22.76 -2.40
C GLY A 326 -107.57 -21.54 -2.92
N ALA A 327 -108.30 -20.51 -3.28
CA ALA A 327 -107.74 -19.24 -3.71
C ALA A 327 -108.40 -18.06 -3.00
N GLU A 328 -107.62 -17.05 -2.63
CA GLU A 328 -108.11 -15.76 -2.15
C GLU A 328 -107.71 -14.67 -3.14
N LEU A 329 -108.67 -13.87 -3.62
CA LEU A 329 -108.36 -12.66 -4.37
C LEU A 329 -108.39 -11.45 -3.41
N ARG A 330 -107.25 -10.77 -3.25
CA ARG A 330 -107.16 -9.50 -2.52
C ARG A 330 -107.13 -8.32 -3.50
N ASN A 331 -107.82 -7.24 -3.14
CA ASN A 331 -107.99 -6.00 -3.92
C ASN A 331 -108.87 -6.13 -5.20
N ALA A 332 -109.95 -6.92 -5.12
CA ALA A 332 -110.92 -7.04 -6.21
C ALA A 332 -111.88 -5.82 -6.29
N PRO A 333 -112.32 -5.41 -7.49
CA PRO A 333 -113.38 -4.40 -7.62
C PRO A 333 -114.74 -4.95 -7.15
N GLU A 334 -115.54 -4.09 -6.52
CA GLU A 334 -116.81 -4.38 -5.80
C GLU A 334 -117.93 -5.03 -6.67
N LYS A 335 -117.69 -5.26 -7.97
CA LYS A 335 -118.63 -5.85 -8.93
C LYS A 335 -118.26 -7.26 -9.42
N VAL A 336 -117.19 -7.87 -8.91
CA VAL A 336 -116.74 -9.21 -9.32
C VAL A 336 -116.89 -10.18 -8.15
N VAL A 337 -117.91 -11.04 -8.21
CA VAL A 337 -118.08 -12.17 -7.28
C VAL A 337 -117.36 -13.38 -7.87
N ILE A 338 -116.39 -13.93 -7.14
CA ILE A 338 -115.49 -15.02 -7.61
C ILE A 338 -115.75 -16.34 -6.88
N ASP A 339 -116.67 -16.35 -5.92
CA ASP A 339 -116.98 -17.52 -5.07
C ASP A 339 -117.36 -18.77 -5.91
N ASP A 340 -118.21 -18.61 -6.94
CA ASP A 340 -118.59 -19.70 -7.85
C ASP A 340 -117.39 -20.30 -8.64
N ALA A 341 -116.38 -19.48 -8.96
CA ALA A 341 -115.21 -19.91 -9.72
C ALA A 341 -114.16 -20.60 -8.83
N ILE A 342 -114.08 -20.19 -7.56
CA ILE A 342 -113.24 -20.82 -6.54
C ILE A 342 -113.79 -22.20 -6.21
N GLU A 343 -115.10 -22.32 -5.95
CA GLU A 343 -115.75 -23.62 -5.70
C GLU A 343 -115.58 -24.60 -6.87
N ALA A 344 -115.71 -24.13 -8.12
CA ALA A 344 -115.49 -24.96 -9.31
C ALA A 344 -114.03 -25.41 -9.46
N ALA A 345 -113.06 -24.58 -9.07
CA ALA A 345 -111.64 -24.89 -9.13
C ALA A 345 -111.20 -25.84 -8.00
N GLU A 346 -111.82 -25.74 -6.82
CA GLU A 346 -111.65 -26.69 -5.72
C GLU A 346 -112.15 -28.09 -6.12
N LEU A 347 -113.30 -28.17 -6.80
CA LEU A 347 -113.87 -29.46 -7.26
C LEU A 347 -113.00 -30.17 -8.31
N HIS A 348 -112.34 -29.40 -9.18
CA HIS A 348 -111.51 -29.94 -10.27
C HIS A 348 -110.00 -29.98 -9.94
N GLY A 349 -109.56 -29.40 -8.82
CA GLY A 349 -108.16 -29.40 -8.37
C GLY A 349 -107.17 -28.74 -9.34
N SER A 350 -107.62 -27.80 -10.18
CA SER A 350 -106.82 -27.21 -11.27
C SER A 350 -106.72 -25.68 -11.15
N ALA A 351 -105.57 -25.22 -10.65
CA ALA A 351 -105.25 -23.79 -10.53
C ALA A 351 -105.18 -23.04 -11.88
N PRO A 352 -104.68 -23.61 -13.00
CA PRO A 352 -104.63 -22.90 -14.28
C PRO A 352 -106.01 -22.50 -14.82
N ARG A 353 -107.03 -23.33 -14.57
CA ARG A 353 -108.40 -23.08 -15.02
C ARG A 353 -109.03 -21.91 -14.26
N LEU A 354 -108.73 -21.80 -12.96
CA LEU A 354 -109.12 -20.66 -12.13
C LEU A 354 -108.47 -19.36 -12.62
N ILE A 355 -107.17 -19.39 -12.92
CA ILE A 355 -106.46 -18.21 -13.46
C ILE A 355 -107.08 -17.77 -14.80
N GLN A 356 -107.40 -18.70 -15.69
CA GLN A 356 -107.99 -18.37 -16.99
C GLN A 356 -109.41 -17.78 -16.86
N ASP A 357 -110.27 -18.34 -16.00
CA ASP A 357 -111.62 -17.81 -15.77
C ASP A 357 -111.58 -16.44 -15.07
N LEU A 358 -110.66 -16.28 -14.11
CA LEU A 358 -110.43 -15.00 -13.42
C LEU A 358 -109.92 -13.92 -14.38
N LEU A 359 -108.97 -14.24 -15.27
CA LEU A 359 -108.49 -13.31 -16.30
C LEU A 359 -109.57 -12.97 -17.33
N TYR A 360 -110.43 -13.92 -17.70
CA TYR A 360 -111.55 -13.67 -18.61
C TYR A 360 -112.55 -12.72 -17.97
N ARG A 361 -112.94 -12.95 -16.71
CA ARG A 361 -113.90 -12.11 -15.97
C ARG A 361 -113.35 -10.72 -15.65
N LEU A 362 -112.06 -10.61 -15.33
CA LEU A 362 -111.40 -9.31 -15.12
C LEU A 362 -111.25 -8.49 -16.40
N ARG A 363 -111.20 -9.13 -17.58
CA ARG A 363 -111.01 -8.45 -18.89
C ARG A 363 -112.30 -8.20 -19.67
N THR A 364 -113.43 -8.81 -19.30
CA THR A 364 -114.73 -8.65 -20.00
C THR A 364 -115.66 -7.60 -19.38
N GLN A 365 -115.19 -6.87 -18.35
CA GLN A 365 -115.94 -5.77 -17.72
C GLN A 365 -115.62 -4.40 -18.31
#